data_AF-A0A944I5F1-F1
#
_entry.id   AF-A0A944I5F1-F1
#
_cell.length_a   1.000
_cell.length_b   1.000
_cell.length_c   1.000
_cell.angle_alpha   90.00
_cell.angle_beta   90.00
_cell.angle_gamma   90.00
#
_symmetry.space_group_name_H-M   'P 1'
#
loop_
_entity.id
_entity.type
_entity.pdbx_description
1 polymer ?
#
loop_
_entity_poly.entity_id
_entity_poly.type
_entity_poly.pdbx_seq_one_letter_code
_entity_poly.pdbx_strand_id
1 'polypeptide(L)'
;MPEVPAEQLPFRVAYDAAARKVVVWMTFGNGPKRSTRRKTFPSLEALAIAVAGHRYEAFLQSRLANTLVQAAVTHLGADPTSTVPLGTLLHGSSPGPAGPPSADG
;
A
#
# COMPACT_ATOMS: atom_id res chain seq x y z
N MET A 1 5.52 11.97 -32.92
CA MET A 1 4.93 11.65 -31.60
C MET A 1 5.97 10.87 -30.82
N PRO A 2 6.32 11.25 -29.58
CA PRO A 2 7.13 10.39 -28.74
C PRO A 2 6.33 9.13 -28.39
N GLU A 3 6.94 7.97 -28.61
CA GLU A 3 6.39 6.66 -28.27
C GLU A 3 6.37 6.56 -26.73
N VAL A 4 5.18 6.61 -26.13
CA VAL A 4 5.02 6.39 -24.69
C VAL A 4 5.30 4.90 -24.45
N PRO A 5 6.36 4.53 -23.71
CA PRO A 5 6.62 3.12 -23.42
C PRO A 5 5.40 2.58 -22.69
N ALA A 6 4.81 1.51 -23.22
CA ALA A 6 3.71 0.81 -22.57
C ALA A 6 4.10 0.59 -21.11
N GLU A 7 3.41 1.27 -20.19
CA GLU A 7 3.52 0.98 -18.77
C GLU A 7 3.25 -0.51 -18.63
N GLN A 8 4.34 -1.28 -18.52
CA GLN A 8 4.24 -2.71 -18.42
C GLN A 8 3.50 -2.94 -17.11
N LEU A 9 2.27 -3.43 -17.23
CA LEU A 9 1.37 -3.62 -16.09
C LEU A 9 2.16 -4.29 -14.96
N PRO A 10 1.95 -3.90 -13.68
CA PRO A 10 2.69 -4.45 -12.55
C PRO A 10 2.37 -5.93 -12.29
N PHE A 11 1.69 -6.59 -13.23
CA PHE A 11 1.42 -8.00 -13.24
C PHE A 11 1.35 -8.52 -14.68
N ARG A 12 1.67 -9.80 -14.83
CA ARG A 12 1.51 -10.57 -16.06
C ARG A 12 0.71 -11.82 -15.75
N VAL A 13 -0.21 -12.19 -16.64
CA VAL A 13 -0.95 -13.46 -16.57
C VAL A 13 -0.61 -14.28 -17.81
N ALA A 14 -0.32 -15.56 -17.63
CA ALA A 14 -0.18 -16.50 -18.74
C ALA A 14 -0.88 -17.82 -18.42
N TYR A 15 -1.41 -18.46 -19.46
CA TYR A 15 -1.94 -19.81 -19.37
C TYR A 15 -0.85 -20.81 -19.80
N ASP A 16 -0.53 -21.76 -18.93
CA ASP A 16 0.30 -22.91 -19.25
C ASP A 16 -0.61 -24.02 -19.77
N ALA A 17 -0.63 -24.21 -21.08
CA ALA A 17 -1.48 -25.20 -21.73
C ALA A 17 -1.06 -26.65 -21.44
N ALA A 18 0.24 -26.89 -21.20
CA ALA A 18 0.75 -28.23 -20.89
C ALA A 18 0.35 -28.65 -19.46
N ALA A 19 0.48 -27.72 -18.50
CA ALA A 19 0.10 -27.97 -17.11
C ALA A 19 -1.38 -27.67 -16.81
N ARG A 20 -2.11 -27.09 -17.78
CA ARG A 20 -3.47 -26.53 -17.65
C ARG A 20 -3.65 -25.54 -16.50
N LYS A 21 -2.61 -24.76 -16.19
CA LYS A 21 -2.56 -23.84 -15.05
C LYS A 21 -2.54 -22.39 -15.51
N VAL A 22 -3.00 -21.49 -14.66
CA VAL A 22 -2.79 -20.05 -14.84
C VAL A 22 -1.65 -19.60 -13.95
N VAL A 23 -0.67 -18.91 -14.53
CA VAL A 23 0.46 -18.35 -13.80
C VAL A 23 0.35 -16.84 -13.81
N VAL A 24 0.40 -16.25 -12.64
CA VAL A 24 0.37 -14.81 -12.43
C VAL A 24 1.72 -14.39 -11.85
N TRP A 25 2.39 -13.45 -12.50
CA TRP A 25 3.54 -12.75 -11.97
C TRP A 25 3.07 -11.38 -11.50
N MET A 26 3.48 -10.96 -10.31
CA MET A 26 3.16 -9.64 -9.75
C MET A 26 4.47 -8.99 -9.33
N THR A 27 4.71 -7.78 -9.80
CA THR A 27 5.89 -6.98 -9.47
C THR A 27 5.50 -5.93 -8.44
N PHE A 28 6.18 -5.94 -7.30
CA PHE A 28 5.98 -5.03 -6.19
C PHE A 28 7.17 -4.08 -6.05
N GLY A 29 6.93 -2.88 -5.52
CA GLY A 29 7.96 -1.89 -5.24
C GLY A 29 8.28 -0.98 -6.43
N ASN A 30 9.13 0.03 -6.18
CA ASN A 30 9.53 1.02 -7.19
C ASN A 30 11.06 1.10 -7.32
N GLY A 31 11.54 1.40 -8.52
CA GLY A 31 12.96 1.53 -8.85
C GLY A 31 13.79 0.27 -8.49
N PRO A 32 14.96 0.41 -7.84
CA PRO A 32 15.89 -0.70 -7.58
C PRO A 32 15.36 -1.73 -6.56
N LYS A 33 14.25 -1.45 -5.86
CA LYS A 33 13.62 -2.35 -4.88
C LYS A 33 12.45 -3.13 -5.46
N ARG A 34 12.38 -3.29 -6.79
CA ARG A 34 11.35 -4.11 -7.44
C ARG A 34 11.58 -5.59 -7.14
N SER A 35 10.52 -6.27 -6.70
CA SER A 35 10.51 -7.72 -6.50
C SER A 35 9.35 -8.34 -7.27
N THR A 36 9.59 -9.47 -7.92
CA THR A 36 8.53 -10.18 -8.67
C THR A 36 8.16 -11.46 -7.93
N ARG A 37 6.89 -11.60 -7.58
CA ARG A 37 6.33 -12.85 -7.04
C ARG A 37 5.58 -13.59 -8.13
N ARG A 38 5.67 -14.91 -8.11
CA ARG A 38 4.93 -15.80 -9.00
C ARG A 38 3.91 -16.57 -8.17
N LYS A 39 2.66 -16.61 -8.64
CA LYS A 39 1.59 -17.43 -8.08
C LYS A 39 0.95 -18.26 -9.18
N THR A 40 0.75 -19.54 -8.89
CA THR A 40 0.15 -20.48 -9.84
C THR A 40 -1.23 -20.88 -9.34
N PHE A 41 -2.19 -20.90 -10.25
CA PHE A 41 -3.58 -21.29 -10.01
C PHE A 41 -3.90 -22.53 -10.85
N PRO A 42 -4.69 -23.48 -10.31
CA PRO A 42 -5.00 -24.73 -10.99
C PRO A 42 -5.93 -24.53 -12.21
N SER A 43 -6.66 -23.42 -12.28
CA SER A 43 -7.57 -23.09 -13.37
C SER A 43 -7.84 -21.59 -13.44
N LEU A 44 -8.49 -21.14 -14.51
CA LEU A 44 -8.98 -19.76 -14.63
C LEU A 44 -10.07 -19.47 -13.59
N GLU A 45 -10.94 -20.44 -13.32
CA GLU A 45 -11.98 -20.34 -12.29
C GLU A 45 -11.37 -20.14 -10.89
N ALA A 46 -10.34 -20.91 -10.55
CA ALA A 46 -9.64 -20.74 -9.27
C ALA A 46 -8.98 -19.37 -9.14
N LEU A 47 -8.46 -18.82 -10.25
CA LEU A 47 -7.97 -17.43 -10.28
C LEU A 47 -9.12 -16.44 -10.06
N ALA A 48 -10.26 -16.62 -10.73
CA ALA A 48 -11.42 -15.73 -10.59
C ALA A 48 -11.96 -15.69 -9.16
N ILE A 49 -12.09 -16.86 -8.52
CA ILE A 49 -12.50 -16.97 -7.10
C ILE A 49 -11.50 -16.24 -6.20
N ALA A 50 -10.20 -16.45 -6.40
CA ALA A 50 -9.17 -15.79 -5.60
C ALA A 50 -9.18 -14.26 -5.76
N VAL A 51 -9.40 -13.76 -6.99
CA VAL A 51 -9.52 -12.32 -7.26
C VAL A 51 -10.77 -11.76 -6.60
N ALA A 52 -11.91 -12.45 -6.70
CA ALA A 52 -13.16 -12.00 -6.07
C ALA A 52 -13.03 -11.91 -4.54
N GLY A 53 -12.43 -12.94 -3.90
CA GLY A 53 -12.16 -12.94 -2.47
C GLY A 53 -11.26 -11.77 -2.05
N HIS A 54 -10.16 -11.57 -2.76
CA HIS A 54 -9.24 -10.46 -2.46
C HIS A 54 -9.92 -9.09 -2.62
N ARG A 55 -10.75 -8.89 -3.65
CA ARG A 55 -11.49 -7.63 -3.85
C ARG A 55 -12.50 -7.38 -2.72
N TYR A 56 -13.16 -8.43 -2.25
CA TYR A 56 -14.10 -8.30 -1.14
C TYR A 56 -13.37 -7.95 0.17
N GLU A 57 -12.25 -8.60 0.48
CA GLU A 57 -11.42 -8.24 1.63
C GLU A 57 -10.92 -6.80 1.56
N ALA A 58 -10.40 -6.37 0.41
CA ALA A 58 -9.95 -4.99 0.20
C ALA A 58 -11.08 -3.97 0.38
N PHE A 59 -12.30 -4.31 -0.05
CA PHE A 59 -13.48 -3.49 0.18
C PHE A 59 -13.81 -3.36 1.67
N LEU A 60 -13.78 -4.47 2.42
CA LEU A 60 -14.03 -4.45 3.87
C LEU A 60 -12.97 -3.65 4.62
N GLN A 61 -11.69 -3.83 4.27
CA GLN A 61 -10.59 -3.05 4.86
C GLN A 61 -10.74 -1.56 4.58
N SER A 62 -11.10 -1.18 3.35
CA SER A 62 -11.34 0.21 2.97
C SER A 62 -12.53 0.81 3.74
N ARG A 63 -13.62 0.05 3.90
CA ARG A 63 -14.78 0.45 4.71
C ARG A 63 -14.40 0.68 6.16
N LEU A 64 -13.67 -0.25 6.77
CA LEU A 64 -13.19 -0.13 8.15
C LEU A 64 -12.30 1.10 8.32
N ALA A 65 -11.30 1.28 7.44
CA ALA A 65 -10.40 2.42 7.48
C ALA A 65 -11.15 3.75 7.41
N ASN A 66 -12.12 3.87 6.49
CA ASN A 66 -12.94 5.06 6.37
C ASN A 66 -13.75 5.34 7.64
N THR A 67 -14.37 4.32 8.23
CA THR A 67 -15.12 4.49 9.49
C THR A 67 -14.22 4.95 10.63
N LEU A 68 -13.01 4.38 10.75
CA LEU A 68 -12.05 4.77 11.78
C LEU A 68 -11.57 6.22 11.59
N VAL A 69 -11.31 6.63 10.35
CA VAL A 69 -10.97 8.03 10.04
C VAL A 69 -12.12 8.95 10.46
N GLN A 70 -13.36 8.64 10.10
CA GLN A 70 -14.53 9.47 10.47
C GLN A 70 -14.70 9.56 12.00
N ALA A 71 -14.52 8.46 12.72
CA ALA A 71 -14.57 8.46 14.18
C ALA A 71 -13.46 9.33 14.79
N ALA A 72 -12.23 9.26 14.25
CA ALA A 72 -11.13 10.09 14.71
C ALA A 72 -11.38 11.58 14.46
N VAL A 73 -11.90 11.97 13.29
CA VAL A 73 -12.28 13.36 13.00
C VAL A 73 -13.35 13.83 13.98
N THR A 74 -14.41 13.04 14.16
CA THR A 74 -15.60 13.43 14.94
C THR A 74 -15.31 13.51 16.44
N HIS A 75 -14.55 12.56 16.99
CA HIS A 75 -14.38 12.42 18.44
C HIS A 75 -13.05 12.97 18.95
N LEU A 76 -12.01 13.03 18.10
CA LEU A 76 -10.67 13.46 18.50
C LEU A 76 -10.29 14.82 17.87
N GLY A 77 -11.16 15.41 17.05
CA GLY A 77 -10.85 16.63 16.31
C GLY A 77 -9.67 16.45 15.34
N ALA A 78 -9.39 15.21 14.93
CA ALA A 78 -8.28 14.91 14.05
C ALA A 78 -8.54 15.53 12.65
N ASP A 79 -7.54 16.18 12.08
CA ASP A 79 -7.60 16.64 10.69
C ASP A 79 -7.34 15.44 9.75
N PRO A 80 -8.30 15.05 8.90
CA PRO A 80 -8.17 13.89 8.01
C PRO A 80 -7.13 14.11 6.89
N THR A 81 -6.66 15.34 6.70
CA THR A 81 -5.60 15.70 5.73
C THR A 81 -4.21 15.80 6.36
N SER A 82 -4.13 15.66 7.70
CA SER A 82 -2.86 15.75 8.43
C SER A 82 -2.00 14.50 8.19
N THR A 83 -1.00 14.64 7.31
CA THR A 83 0.06 13.66 7.05
C THR A 83 1.12 13.63 8.15
N VAL A 84 0.74 13.85 9.42
CA VAL A 84 1.69 13.70 10.53
C VAL A 84 1.94 12.20 10.73
N PRO A 85 3.20 11.73 10.62
CA PRO A 85 3.51 10.31 10.80
C PRO A 85 3.02 9.83 12.17
N LEU A 86 2.36 8.67 12.20
CA LEU A 86 1.82 8.09 13.43
C LEU A 86 2.87 7.95 14.56
N GLY A 87 4.15 7.79 14.20
CA GLY A 87 5.26 7.76 15.15
C GLY A 87 5.51 9.10 15.87
N THR A 88 5.19 10.24 15.25
CA THR A 88 5.35 11.57 15.86
C THR A 88 4.28 11.84 16.92
N LEU A 89 3.06 11.34 16.70
CA LEU A 89 1.95 11.46 17.67
C LEU A 89 2.15 10.55 18.89
N LEU A 90 2.79 9.39 18.72
CA LEU A 90 3.00 8.42 19.79
C LEU A 90 4.21 8.70 20.69
N HIS A 91 5.22 9.42 20.17
CA HIS A 91 6.45 9.70 20.94
C HIS A 91 6.50 11.10 21.56
N GLY A 92 5.50 11.95 21.29
CA GLY A 92 5.49 13.34 21.74
C GLY A 92 6.59 14.16 21.06
N SER A 93 6.27 15.41 20.73
CA SER A 93 7.28 16.37 20.31
C SER A 93 8.24 16.59 21.49
N SER A 94 9.38 15.90 21.50
CA SER A 94 10.45 16.17 22.46
C SER A 94 10.79 17.65 22.36
N PRO A 95 10.66 18.45 23.44
CA PRO A 95 11.17 19.80 23.43
C PRO A 95 12.69 19.70 23.29
N GLY A 96 13.22 20.25 22.19
CA GLY A 96 14.66 20.35 21.99
C GLY A 96 15.27 21.06 23.21
N PRO A 97 16.40 20.56 23.74
CA PRO A 97 17.02 21.17 24.91
C PRO A 97 17.41 22.60 24.58
N ALA A 98 16.97 23.53 25.42
CA ALA A 98 17.40 24.91 25.43
C ALA A 98 18.94 24.95 25.39
N GLY A 99 19.51 25.53 24.34
CA GLY A 99 20.93 25.83 24.28
C GLY A 99 21.29 26.81 25.40
N PRO A 100 22.46 26.66 26.04
CA PRO A 100 22.85 27.51 27.16
C PRO A 100 23.07 28.96 26.70
N PRO A 101 22.90 29.96 27.59
CA PRO A 101 22.99 31.37 27.24
C PRO A 101 24.40 31.73 26.79
N SER A 102 24.46 32.52 25.72
CA SER A 102 25.67 33.17 25.23
C SER A 102 26.34 33.96 26.36
N ALA A 103 27.60 33.63 26.65
CA ALA A 103 28.45 34.44 27.50
C ALA A 103 29.01 35.60 26.67
N ASP A 104 28.59 36.80 27.05
CA ASP A 104 29.16 38.10 26.70
C ASP A 104 30.29 38.40 27.71
N GLY A 105 31.45 38.91 27.25
CA GLY A 105 32.54 39.43 28.10
C GLY A 105 33.90 38.78 27.90
#